data_AF-A0A9P5Q2J4-F1
#
_entry.id   AF-A0A9P5Q2J4-F1
#
_cell.length_a   1.000
_cell.length_b   1.000
_cell.length_c   1.000
_cell.angle_alpha   90.00
_cell.angle_beta   90.00
_cell.angle_gamma   90.00
#
_symmetry.space_group_name_H-M   'P 1'
#
loop_
_entity.id
_entity.type
_entity.pdbx_description
1 polymer ?
#
loop_
_entity_poly.entity_id
_entity_poly.type
_entity_poly.pdbx_seq_one_letter_code
_entity_poly.pdbx_strand_id
1 'polypeptide(L)' 'METSREESTKLEKYEEFWRDHYDWRKDQGYLLRPRYRPSWVASWLGLNPQFPSDYEDYHRPIYPYNMDATRI' A
#
# COMPACT_ATOMS: atom_id res chain seq x y z
N MET A 1 6.59 4.68 -21.99
CA MET A 1 5.65 5.31 -21.04
C MET A 1 4.88 4.27 -20.20
N GLU A 2 4.82 2.98 -20.60
CA GLU A 2 4.31 1.87 -19.76
C GLU A 2 5.06 1.69 -18.42
N THR A 3 6.40 1.76 -18.44
CA THR A 3 7.27 1.33 -17.32
C THR A 3 7.00 2.08 -16.01
N SER A 4 6.61 3.36 -16.09
CA SER A 4 6.31 4.18 -14.91
C SER A 4 5.06 3.74 -14.14
N ARG A 5 4.09 3.10 -14.81
CA ARG A 5 2.84 2.65 -14.19
C ARG A 5 3.04 1.35 -13.44
N GLU A 6 3.83 0.42 -13.98
CA GLU A 6 4.16 -0.84 -13.33
C GLU A 6 5.05 -0.64 -12.11
N GLU A 7 6.05 0.27 -12.17
CA GLU A 7 6.88 0.59 -11.00
C GLU A 7 6.08 1.14 -9.81
N SER A 8 4.98 1.86 -10.06
CA SER A 8 4.12 2.37 -8.99
C SER A 8 3.39 1.28 -8.20
N THR A 9 3.22 0.10 -8.81
CA THR A 9 2.57 -1.08 -8.21
C THR A 9 3.52 -1.96 -7.42
N LYS A 10 4.83 -1.74 -7.57
CA LYS A 10 5.84 -2.50 -6.85
C LYS A 10 5.95 -1.98 -5.41
N LEU A 11 5.98 -2.91 -4.47
CA LEU A 11 6.28 -2.62 -3.07
C LEU A 11 7.79 -2.48 -2.90
N GLU A 12 8.22 -1.44 -2.19
CA GLU A 12 9.61 -1.30 -1.75
C GLU A 12 9.90 -2.27 -0.60
N LYS A 13 11.18 -2.55 -0.29
CA LYS A 13 11.57 -3.50 0.78
C LYS A 13 10.91 -3.23 2.15
N TYR A 14 10.73 -1.96 2.51
CA TYR A 14 10.06 -1.62 3.77
C TYR A 14 8.55 -1.86 3.71
N GLU A 15 7.96 -1.77 2.52
CA GLU A 15 6.54 -2.05 2.30
C GLU A 15 6.27 -3.54 2.33
N GLU A 16 7.20 -4.35 1.82
CA GLU A 16 7.18 -5.81 1.96
C GLU A 16 7.19 -6.20 3.45
N PHE A 17 8.02 -5.56 4.28
CA PHE A 17 7.99 -5.77 5.73
C PHE A 17 6.60 -5.55 6.32
N TRP A 18 5.94 -4.44 5.97
CA TRP A 18 4.59 -4.15 6.48
C TRP A 18 3.53 -5.11 5.93
N ARG A 19 3.65 -5.53 4.67
CA ARG A 19 2.79 -6.55 4.07
C ARG A 19 2.91 -7.89 4.78
N ASP A 20 4.13 -8.33 5.03
CA ASP A 20 4.39 -9.64 5.63
C ASP A 20 3.96 -9.69 7.11
N HIS A 21 3.89 -8.55 7.78
CA HIS A 21 3.38 -8.42 9.15
C HIS A 21 1.91 -7.98 9.23
N TYR A 22 1.21 -7.90 8.09
CA TYR A 22 -0.18 -7.42 8.04
C TYR A 22 -1.11 -8.27 8.91
N ASP A 23 -1.05 -9.60 8.77
CA ASP A 23 -1.93 -10.50 9.50
C ASP A 23 -1.66 -10.46 11.00
N TRP A 24 -0.38 -10.40 11.40
CA TRP A 24 -0.02 -10.22 12.81
C TRP A 24 -0.58 -8.92 13.39
N ARG A 25 -0.46 -7.79 12.68
CA ARG A 25 -1.05 -6.50 13.11
C ARG A 25 -2.57 -6.58 13.22
N LYS A 26 -3.22 -7.22 12.24
CA LYS A 26 -4.67 -7.42 12.21
C LYS A 26 -5.13 -8.25 13.40
N ASP A 27 -4.42 -9.32 13.76
CA ASP A 27 -4.72 -10.16 14.92
C ASP A 27 -4.57 -9.38 16.24
N GLN A 28 -3.70 -8.36 16.28
CA GLN A 28 -3.60 -7.43 17.41
C GLN A 28 -4.68 -6.32 17.40
N GLY A 29 -5.62 -6.35 16.45
CA GLY A 29 -6.67 -5.34 16.32
C GLY A 29 -6.25 -4.08 15.57
N TYR A 30 -5.20 -4.14 14.74
CA TYR A 30 -4.73 -3.02 13.93
C TYR A 30 -4.76 -3.34 12.44
N LEU A 31 -5.59 -2.62 11.70
CA LEU A 31 -5.71 -2.75 10.25
C LEU A 31 -4.80 -1.74 9.56
N LEU A 32 -3.80 -2.23 8.81
CA LEU A 32 -2.95 -1.39 7.98
C LEU A 32 -3.70 -0.90 6.73
N ARG A 33 -3.17 0.15 6.09
CA ARG A 33 -3.68 0.69 4.83
C ARG A 33 -3.76 -0.39 3.74
N PRO A 34 -4.71 -0.30 2.79
CA PRO A 34 -4.94 -1.33 1.78
C PRO A 34 -3.70 -1.77 1.00
N ARG A 35 -2.76 -0.84 0.75
CA ARG A 35 -1.48 -1.07 0.07
C ARG A 35 -0.67 -2.24 0.66
N TYR A 36 -0.80 -2.48 1.96
CA TYR A 36 -0.03 -3.49 2.69
C TYR A 36 -0.79 -4.81 2.85
N ARG A 37 -1.92 -5.00 2.18
CA ARG A 37 -2.59 -6.30 2.15
C ARG A 37 -1.76 -7.28 1.32
N PRO A 38 -1.60 -8.56 1.74
CA PRO A 38 -0.85 -9.56 1.00
C PRO A 38 -1.28 -9.74 -0.47
N SER A 39 -2.54 -9.43 -0.79
CA SER A 39 -3.13 -9.50 -2.13
C SER A 39 -3.51 -8.13 -2.70
N TRP A 40 -2.84 -7.06 -2.26
CA TRP A 40 -3.13 -5.71 -2.74
C TRP A 40 -2.88 -5.58 -4.24
N VAL A 41 -3.83 -4.92 -4.90
CA VAL A 41 -3.73 -4.46 -6.29
C VAL A 41 -3.98 -2.97 -6.26
N ALA A 42 -3.12 -2.20 -6.93
CA ALA A 42 -3.22 -0.75 -6.97
C ALA A 42 -4.57 -0.28 -7.51
N SER A 43 -5.26 0.58 -6.75
CA SER A 43 -6.63 1.00 -7.04
C SER A 43 -6.76 1.81 -8.34
N TRP A 44 -5.67 2.42 -8.82
CA TRP A 44 -5.64 3.14 -10.09
C TRP A 44 -5.51 2.24 -11.33
N LEU A 45 -5.29 0.93 -11.15
CA LEU A 45 -5.25 -0.01 -12.27
C LEU A 45 -6.67 -0.23 -12.81
N GLY A 46 -6.89 0.15 -14.06
CA GLY A 46 -8.17 -0.05 -14.78
C GLY A 46 -9.09 1.17 -14.83
N LEU A 47 -8.81 2.24 -14.08
CA LEU A 47 -9.66 3.43 -14.04
C LEU A 47 -9.19 4.59 -14.94
N ASN A 48 -8.09 4.38 -15.70
CA ASN A 48 -7.35 5.42 -16.44
C ASN A 48 -7.35 6.79 -15.72
N PRO A 49 -6.96 6.84 -14.43
CA PRO A 49 -7.08 8.07 -13.69
C PRO A 49 -6.11 9.11 -14.21
N GLN A 50 -6.55 10.37 -14.17
CA GLN A 50 -5.72 11.51 -14.55
C GLN A 50 -4.44 11.56 -13.71
N PHE A 51 -4.53 11.24 -12.41
CA PHE A 51 -3.40 11.15 -11.50
C PHE A 51 -3.55 9.96 -10.53
N PRO A 52 -2.59 9.01 -10.46
CA PRO A 52 -2.59 7.95 -9.45
C PRO A 52 -2.57 8.45 -8.00
N SER A 53 -2.06 9.67 -7.76
CA SER A 53 -2.04 10.31 -6.44
C SER A 53 -3.40 10.66 -5.86
N ASP A 54 -4.48 10.52 -6.61
CA ASP A 54 -5.83 10.73 -6.09
C ASP A 54 -6.30 9.54 -5.22
N TYR A 55 -5.58 8.42 -5.27
CA TYR A 55 -5.91 7.20 -4.56
C TYR A 55 -5.11 7.08 -3.27
N GLU A 56 -5.79 6.69 -2.19
CA GLU A 56 -5.15 6.55 -0.89
C GLU A 56 -3.94 5.61 -0.95
N ASP A 57 -4.09 4.42 -1.55
CA ASP A 57 -3.05 3.39 -1.65
C ASP A 57 -1.85 3.77 -2.56
N TYR A 58 -1.90 4.93 -3.21
CA TYR A 58 -0.75 5.49 -3.92
C TYR A 58 0.27 6.10 -2.95
N HIS A 59 -0.21 6.70 -1.87
CA HIS A 59 0.67 7.44 -0.96
C HIS A 59 1.46 6.50 -0.07
N ARG A 60 2.79 6.56 -0.19
CA ARG A 60 3.73 5.87 0.70
C ARG A 60 3.92 6.68 2.00
N PRO A 61 4.21 6.05 3.14
CA PRO A 61 4.53 6.76 4.37
C PRO A 61 5.81 7.58 4.18
N ILE A 62 5.83 8.78 4.76
CA ILE A 62 7.02 9.65 4.77
C ILE A 62 8.17 8.96 5.51
N TYR A 63 7.86 8.18 6.54
CA TYR A 63 8.81 7.42 7.34
C TYR A 63 8.60 5.92 7.14
N PRO A 64 9.53 5.20 6.47
CA PRO A 64 9.39 3.78 6.13
C PRO A 64 9.06 2.85 7.30
N TYR A 65 9.44 3.22 8.51
CA TYR A 65 9.28 2.41 9.73
C TYR A 65 8.15 2.88 10.65
N ASN A 66 7.40 3.91 10.28
CA ASN A 66 6.22 4.36 11.00
C ASN A 66 4.99 4.17 10.10
N MET A 67 4.10 3.27 10.49
CA MET A 67 2.87 2.99 9.75
C MET A 67 1.65 3.33 10.58
N ASP A 68 0.75 4.09 10.00
CA ASP A 68 -0.58 4.33 10.56
C ASP A 68 -1.45 3.07 10.42
N ALA A 69 -2.38 2.90 11.36
CA ALA A 69 -3.29 1.77 11.37
C ALA A 69 -4.63 2.18 11.97
N THR A 70 -5.71 1.59 11.47
CA THR A 70 -7.05 1.72 12.04
C THR A 70 -7.25 0.66 13.11
N ARG A 71 -7.70 1.04 14.31
CA ARG A 71 -8.05 0.09 15.37
C ARG A 71 -9.40 -0.56 15.06
N ILE A 72 -9.47 -1.88 15.10
CA ILE A 72 -10.69 -2.69 14.90
C ILE A 72 -11.20 -3.27 16.21
#